data_AF-A0AAJ6Y0N2-F1
#
_entry.id   AF-A0AAJ6Y0N2-F1
#
_cell.length_a   1.000
_cell.length_b   1.000
_cell.length_c   1.000
_cell.angle_alpha   90.00
_cell.angle_beta   90.00
_cell.angle_gamma   90.00
#
_symmetry.space_group_name_H-M   'P 1'
#
loop_
_entity.id
_entity.type
_entity.pdbx_description
1 polymer ?
#
loop_
_entity_poly.entity_id
_entity_poly.type
_entity_poly.pdbx_seq_one_letter_code
_entity_poly.pdbx_strand_id
1 'polypeptide(L)'
;MAAAAEDTVEEEVGRVVEQAKELQETAASLIAKSTHDELSVRQKALSLESSIRRCSSLLHRNNHIAPKLAAKLEEDLQKARCIIADGEASSFLPSKSQGRFLKMFLGPINVRASRKDVQFKVKEEYNSYRDRTALLFLFFPSVLLCLRSWVWNGCLPTFPVQLYQAWLLFLYTGLTLRENILRANGSDIRSWWINHHYCAMIMAVVSLTWEIKGQPNCAQKQRGVQLFLQWAMMQGVAMLLQNRYQRQRLYTRIALGKAKRMDVVWGETAGVDGQLWLLCPILFILQGFEAYVGLQLLRTAYKGVTSEWQVIFCGALLVFMAVGNFLNTVEILMVKSRFKAKMKSKSKQELD
;
A
#
# COMPACT_ATOMS: atom_id res chain seq x y z
N MET A 1 -4.63 -47.80 17.93
CA MET A 1 -5.40 -47.18 16.84
C MET A 1 -5.08 -45.70 16.66
N ALA A 2 -5.05 -44.88 17.72
CA ALA A 2 -4.69 -43.45 17.60
C ALA A 2 -3.25 -43.22 17.11
N ALA A 3 -2.24 -43.89 17.69
CA ALA A 3 -0.83 -43.75 17.27
C ALA A 3 -0.58 -44.15 15.81
N ALA A 4 -1.17 -45.28 15.36
CA ALA A 4 -1.06 -45.72 13.97
C ALA A 4 -1.72 -44.73 12.98
N ALA A 5 -2.78 -44.02 13.40
CA ALA A 5 -3.42 -42.99 12.59
C ALA A 5 -2.58 -41.70 12.55
N GLU A 6 -1.87 -41.36 13.63
CA GLU A 6 -0.93 -40.23 13.66
C GLU A 6 0.29 -40.46 12.76
N ASP A 7 0.89 -41.66 12.82
CA ASP A 7 2.04 -42.04 11.96
C ASP A 7 1.67 -42.00 10.47
N THR A 8 0.46 -42.44 10.12
CA THR A 8 -0.03 -42.42 8.73
C THR A 8 -0.21 -40.98 8.22
N VAL A 9 -0.70 -40.07 9.08
CA VAL A 9 -0.87 -38.65 8.72
C VAL A 9 0.47 -37.95 8.60
N GLU A 10 1.44 -38.26 9.47
CA GLU A 10 2.79 -37.69 9.39
C GLU A 10 3.51 -38.10 8.10
N GLU A 11 3.43 -39.39 7.73
CA GLU A 11 3.99 -39.90 6.48
C GLU A 11 3.33 -39.24 5.25
N GLU A 12 2.00 -39.09 5.27
CA GLU A 12 1.28 -38.47 4.16
C GLU A 12 1.60 -36.98 4.03
N VAL A 13 1.71 -36.25 5.14
CA VAL A 13 2.17 -34.85 5.15
C VAL A 13 3.60 -34.74 4.65
N GLY A 14 4.50 -35.64 5.07
CA GLY A 14 5.87 -35.71 4.59
C GLY A 14 5.94 -35.90 3.07
N ARG A 15 5.16 -36.84 2.54
CA ARG A 15 5.05 -37.08 1.08
C ARG A 15 4.56 -35.84 0.34
N VAL A 16 3.54 -35.15 0.85
CA VAL A 16 3.03 -33.91 0.23
C VAL A 16 4.09 -32.79 0.24
N VAL A 17 4.89 -32.68 1.30
CA VAL A 17 5.98 -31.70 1.37
C VAL A 17 7.06 -32.00 0.33
N GLU A 18 7.46 -33.26 0.16
CA GLU A 18 8.43 -33.63 -0.88
C GLU A 18 7.88 -33.38 -2.29
N GLN A 19 6.63 -33.76 -2.57
CA GLN A 19 5.97 -33.44 -3.85
C GLN A 19 5.93 -31.93 -4.14
N ALA A 20 5.72 -31.11 -3.11
CA ALA A 20 5.75 -29.66 -3.25
C ALA A 20 7.16 -29.13 -3.60
N LYS A 21 8.23 -29.74 -3.05
CA LYS A 21 9.61 -29.39 -3.38
C LYS A 21 9.96 -29.79 -4.82
N GLU A 22 9.63 -31.02 -5.23
CA GLU A 22 9.85 -31.50 -6.60
C GLU A 22 9.12 -30.63 -7.63
N LEU A 23 7.87 -30.26 -7.35
CA LEU A 23 7.10 -29.35 -8.19
C LEU A 23 7.75 -27.97 -8.27
N GLN A 24 8.28 -27.45 -7.15
CA GLN A 24 8.97 -26.17 -7.12
C GLN A 24 10.24 -26.19 -7.98
N GLU A 25 11.04 -27.26 -7.94
CA GLU A 25 12.25 -27.42 -8.76
C GLU A 25 11.90 -27.54 -10.25
N THR A 26 10.89 -28.35 -10.58
CA THR A 26 10.39 -28.49 -11.95
C THR A 26 9.90 -27.16 -12.51
N ALA A 27 9.11 -26.43 -11.72
CA ALA A 27 8.63 -25.10 -12.08
C ALA A 27 9.78 -24.09 -12.23
N ALA A 28 10.79 -24.13 -11.35
CA ALA A 28 11.96 -23.26 -11.44
C ALA A 28 12.76 -23.51 -12.72
N SER A 29 12.97 -24.77 -13.08
CA SER A 29 13.61 -25.18 -14.34
C SER A 29 12.83 -24.69 -15.57
N LEU A 30 11.52 -24.90 -15.59
CA LEU A 30 10.65 -24.43 -16.67
C LEU A 30 10.67 -22.91 -16.81
N ILE A 31 10.59 -22.18 -15.69
CA ILE A 31 10.66 -20.72 -15.67
C ILE A 31 12.03 -20.25 -16.19
N ALA A 32 13.13 -20.89 -15.81
CA ALA A 32 14.46 -20.53 -16.28
C ALA A 32 14.57 -20.68 -17.81
N LYS A 33 14.09 -21.80 -18.36
CA LYS A 33 14.06 -22.04 -19.81
C LYS A 33 13.16 -21.03 -20.53
N SER A 34 11.94 -20.83 -20.03
CA SER A 34 11.01 -19.84 -20.59
C SER A 34 11.60 -18.43 -20.54
N THR A 35 12.26 -18.05 -19.45
CA THR A 35 12.91 -16.72 -19.33
C THR A 35 14.01 -16.55 -20.39
N HIS A 36 14.78 -17.58 -20.68
CA HIS A 36 15.78 -17.55 -21.75
C HIS A 36 15.14 -17.32 -23.12
N ASP A 37 14.08 -18.07 -23.44
CA ASP A 37 13.35 -17.94 -24.69
C ASP A 37 12.69 -16.55 -24.81
N GLU A 38 12.09 -16.05 -23.73
CA GLU A 38 11.52 -14.69 -23.66
C GLU A 38 12.57 -13.60 -23.93
N LEU A 39 13.80 -13.75 -23.40
CA LEU A 39 14.89 -12.80 -23.64
C LEU A 39 15.30 -12.78 -25.12
N SER A 40 15.38 -13.95 -25.76
CA SER A 40 15.68 -14.08 -27.19
C SER A 40 14.61 -13.39 -28.05
N VAL A 41 13.33 -13.63 -27.78
CA VAL A 41 12.21 -12.97 -28.47
C VAL A 41 12.21 -11.47 -28.22
N ARG A 42 12.46 -11.03 -26.99
CA ARG A 42 12.57 -9.61 -26.63
C ARG A 42 13.68 -8.90 -27.40
N GLN A 43 14.85 -9.53 -27.54
CA GLN A 43 15.96 -8.95 -28.31
C GLN A 43 15.60 -8.81 -29.79
N LYS A 44 14.92 -9.80 -30.38
CA LYS A 44 14.41 -9.72 -31.76
C LYS A 44 13.38 -8.60 -31.92
N ALA A 45 12.42 -8.48 -30.99
CA ALA A 45 11.40 -7.44 -31.02
C ALA A 45 12.01 -6.03 -30.93
N LEU A 46 12.96 -5.82 -30.00
CA LEU A 46 13.69 -4.56 -29.85
C LEU A 46 14.53 -4.22 -31.10
N SER A 47 15.21 -5.22 -31.67
CA SER A 47 15.97 -5.05 -32.91
C SER A 47 15.05 -4.60 -34.05
N LEU A 48 13.90 -5.25 -34.21
CA LEU A 48 12.95 -4.93 -35.27
C LEU A 48 12.33 -3.53 -35.08
N GLU A 49 11.98 -3.16 -33.84
CA GLU A 49 11.51 -1.81 -33.51
C GLU A 49 12.56 -0.74 -33.89
N SER A 50 13.84 -1.00 -33.59
CA SER A 50 14.93 -0.10 -33.95
C SER A 50 15.11 0.03 -35.47
N SER A 51 14.96 -1.07 -36.23
CA SER A 51 15.02 -1.08 -37.69
C SER A 51 13.88 -0.28 -38.29
N ILE A 52 12.65 -0.42 -37.78
CA ILE A 52 11.48 0.35 -38.24
C ILE A 52 11.69 1.86 -38.00
N ARG A 53 12.20 2.25 -36.82
CA ARG A 53 12.53 3.66 -36.54
C ARG A 53 13.61 4.18 -37.49
N ARG A 54 14.64 3.38 -37.76
CA ARG A 54 15.70 3.73 -38.71
C ARG A 54 15.14 3.93 -40.12
N CYS A 55 14.34 2.99 -40.63
CA CYS A 55 13.71 3.09 -41.94
C CYS A 55 12.81 4.34 -42.07
N SER A 56 11.99 4.63 -41.05
CA SER A 56 11.16 5.84 -41.02
C SER A 56 12.01 7.12 -41.02
N SER A 57 13.13 7.15 -40.28
CA SER A 57 14.05 8.30 -40.32
C SER A 57 14.76 8.48 -41.67
N LEU A 58 15.09 7.38 -42.36
CA LEU A 58 15.69 7.41 -43.70
C LEU A 58 14.68 7.89 -44.74
N LEU A 59 13.43 7.43 -44.63
CA LEU A 59 12.34 7.87 -45.50
C LEU A 59 12.11 9.38 -45.35
N HIS A 60 12.09 9.90 -44.12
CA HIS A 60 11.92 11.34 -43.86
C HIS A 60 13.10 12.20 -44.29
N ARG A 61 14.33 11.67 -44.31
CA ARG A 61 15.53 12.44 -44.74
C ARG A 61 15.72 12.45 -46.25
N ASN A 62 15.19 11.46 -46.97
CA ASN A 62 15.36 11.34 -48.42
C ASN A 62 14.25 12.06 -49.20
N ASN A 63 14.49 13.33 -49.52
CA ASN A 63 13.57 14.15 -50.33
C ASN A 63 13.53 13.77 -51.82
N HIS A 64 14.36 12.82 -52.26
CA HIS A 64 14.45 12.38 -53.65
C HIS A 64 13.55 11.18 -54.01
N ILE A 65 12.74 10.68 -53.06
CA ILE A 65 11.84 9.57 -53.30
C ILE A 65 10.55 10.08 -53.94
N ALA A 66 10.08 9.41 -55.00
CA ALA A 66 8.82 9.75 -55.63
C ALA A 66 7.66 9.74 -54.60
N PRO A 67 6.80 10.76 -54.57
CA PRO A 67 5.81 10.95 -53.50
C PRO A 67 4.85 9.76 -53.35
N LYS A 68 4.48 9.12 -54.47
CA LYS A 68 3.63 7.92 -54.48
C LYS A 68 4.32 6.70 -53.84
N LEU A 69 5.62 6.55 -54.05
CA LEU A 69 6.42 5.48 -53.44
C LEU A 69 6.66 5.75 -51.96
N ALA A 70 6.95 7.02 -51.59
CA ALA A 70 7.11 7.42 -50.20
C ALA A 70 5.83 7.17 -49.37
N ALA A 71 4.66 7.51 -49.90
CA ALA A 71 3.38 7.26 -49.24
C ALA A 71 3.13 5.75 -49.00
N LYS A 72 3.42 4.91 -50.00
CA LYS A 72 3.30 3.45 -49.87
C LYS A 72 4.26 2.87 -48.82
N LEU A 73 5.52 3.32 -48.82
CA LEU A 73 6.52 2.86 -47.85
C LEU A 73 6.18 3.29 -46.41
N GLU A 74 5.61 4.49 -46.23
CA GLU A 74 5.14 4.94 -44.91
C GLU A 74 3.94 4.11 -44.43
N GLU A 75 3.01 3.76 -45.33
CA GLU A 75 1.90 2.86 -45.03
C GLU A 75 2.39 1.46 -44.61
N ASP A 76 3.34 0.88 -45.35
CA ASP A 76 3.96 -0.41 -45.04
C ASP A 76 4.70 -0.38 -43.70
N LEU A 77 5.44 0.69 -43.41
CA LEU A 77 6.11 0.90 -42.12
C LEU A 77 5.10 1.05 -40.97
N GLN A 78 3.99 1.75 -41.21
CA GLN A 78 2.93 1.91 -40.22
C GLN A 78 2.24 0.57 -39.94
N LYS A 79 2.00 -0.24 -40.97
CA LYS A 79 1.48 -1.61 -40.81
C LYS A 79 2.43 -2.47 -39.98
N ALA A 80 3.73 -2.41 -40.25
CA ALA A 80 4.75 -3.11 -39.45
C ALA A 80 4.76 -2.65 -37.98
N ARG A 81 4.58 -1.33 -37.73
CA ARG A 81 4.43 -0.80 -36.36
C ARG A 81 3.20 -1.37 -35.67
N CYS A 82 2.04 -1.40 -36.32
CA CYS A 82 0.81 -1.94 -35.74
C CYS A 82 0.96 -3.43 -35.39
N ILE A 83 1.56 -4.23 -36.27
CA ILE A 83 1.81 -5.66 -36.01
C ILE A 83 2.63 -5.87 -34.74
N ILE A 84 3.64 -5.04 -34.50
CA ILE A 84 4.50 -5.14 -33.32
C ILE A 84 3.83 -4.57 -32.06
N ALA A 85 3.12 -3.44 -32.21
CA ALA A 85 2.52 -2.71 -31.10
C ALA A 85 1.25 -3.37 -30.56
N ASP A 86 0.43 -3.96 -31.44
CA ASP A 86 -0.87 -4.54 -31.10
C ASP A 86 -0.87 -6.08 -31.19
N GLY A 87 0.16 -6.68 -31.80
CA GLY A 87 0.35 -8.13 -31.80
C GLY A 87 0.95 -8.67 -30.50
N GLU A 88 1.17 -9.99 -30.46
CA GLU A 88 1.67 -10.70 -29.27
C GLU A 88 3.09 -10.26 -28.86
N ALA A 89 3.89 -9.79 -29.83
CA ALA A 89 5.23 -9.27 -29.61
C ALA A 89 5.26 -8.07 -28.63
N SER A 90 4.16 -7.33 -28.52
CA SER A 90 4.02 -6.18 -27.63
C SER A 90 4.23 -6.51 -26.15
N SER A 91 3.97 -7.76 -25.76
CA SER A 91 4.18 -8.24 -24.38
C SER A 91 5.65 -8.36 -23.99
N PHE A 92 6.54 -8.54 -24.97
CA PHE A 92 7.99 -8.64 -24.77
C PHE A 92 8.71 -7.30 -24.89
N LEU A 93 8.05 -6.31 -25.51
CA LEU A 93 8.57 -4.96 -25.56
C LEU A 93 8.49 -4.29 -24.17
N PRO A 94 9.39 -3.33 -23.89
CA PRO A 94 9.27 -2.51 -22.69
C PRO A 94 7.87 -1.91 -22.65
N SER A 95 7.17 -2.13 -21.52
CA SER A 95 5.88 -1.50 -21.27
C SER A 95 5.96 -0.01 -21.59
N LYS A 96 4.99 0.51 -22.37
CA LYS A 96 4.87 1.95 -22.61
C LYS A 96 4.96 2.68 -21.27
N SER A 97 5.74 3.76 -21.24
CA SER A 97 5.94 4.52 -20.01
C SER A 97 4.59 4.94 -19.46
N GLN A 98 4.32 4.59 -18.20
CA GLN A 98 3.10 5.05 -17.55
C GLN A 98 2.99 6.58 -17.61
N GLY A 99 1.75 7.06 -17.78
CA GLY A 99 1.46 8.48 -17.73
C GLY A 99 1.97 9.11 -16.42
N ARG A 100 2.34 10.39 -16.48
CA ARG A 100 2.93 11.12 -15.34
C ARG A 100 2.04 11.05 -14.09
N PHE A 101 0.72 11.10 -14.26
CA PHE A 101 -0.26 10.95 -13.19
C PHE A 101 -0.12 9.61 -12.45
N LEU A 102 -0.09 8.50 -13.18
CA LEU A 102 0.03 7.18 -12.58
C LEU A 102 1.40 7.00 -11.90
N LYS A 103 2.48 7.51 -12.50
CA LYS A 103 3.82 7.51 -11.89
C LYS A 103 3.89 8.33 -10.60
N MET A 104 3.12 9.41 -10.50
CA MET A 104 3.03 10.21 -9.27
C MET A 104 2.50 9.35 -8.12
N PHE A 105 1.47 8.53 -8.38
CA PHE A 105 0.86 7.68 -7.37
C PHE A 105 1.55 6.34 -7.18
N LEU A 106 2.12 5.70 -8.20
CA LEU A 106 2.69 4.35 -8.09
C LEU A 106 4.22 4.33 -8.05
N GLY A 107 4.88 5.39 -8.49
CA GLY A 107 6.33 5.39 -8.70
C GLY A 107 6.72 4.78 -10.06
N PRO A 108 7.97 4.28 -10.21
CA PRO A 108 8.49 3.76 -11.48
C PRO A 108 8.00 2.35 -11.85
N ILE A 109 6.90 1.88 -11.25
CA ILE A 109 6.46 0.49 -11.29
C ILE A 109 5.38 0.28 -12.36
N ASN A 110 5.45 -0.83 -13.09
CA ASN A 110 4.38 -1.24 -14.00
C ASN A 110 3.23 -1.95 -13.27
N VAL A 111 1.98 -1.57 -13.57
CA VAL A 111 0.78 -2.24 -13.01
C VAL A 111 0.70 -3.71 -13.43
N ARG A 112 1.24 -4.06 -14.61
CA ARG A 112 1.40 -5.43 -15.06
C ARG A 112 2.65 -6.05 -14.43
N ALA A 113 2.50 -6.58 -13.22
CA ALA A 113 3.54 -7.33 -12.52
C ALA A 113 3.35 -8.84 -12.75
N SER A 114 3.40 -9.31 -14.01
CA SER A 114 3.29 -10.75 -14.31
C SER A 114 4.54 -11.52 -13.88
N ARG A 115 5.71 -10.87 -13.88
CA ARG A 115 6.99 -11.48 -13.53
C ARG A 115 7.33 -11.30 -12.06
N LYS A 116 7.92 -12.34 -11.44
CA LYS A 116 8.25 -12.36 -10.01
C LYS A 116 9.18 -11.22 -9.59
N ASP A 117 10.17 -10.88 -10.41
CA ASP A 117 11.08 -9.73 -10.19
C ASP A 117 10.33 -8.39 -10.15
N VAL A 118 9.36 -8.19 -11.05
CA VAL A 118 8.52 -6.99 -11.06
C VAL A 118 7.60 -6.95 -9.83
N GLN A 119 7.05 -8.09 -9.41
CA GLN A 119 6.25 -8.19 -8.18
C GLN A 119 7.07 -7.80 -6.94
N PHE A 120 8.32 -8.25 -6.83
CA PHE A 120 9.20 -7.86 -5.73
C PHE A 120 9.50 -6.37 -5.74
N LYS A 121 9.73 -5.79 -6.92
CA LYS A 121 9.91 -4.35 -7.08
C LYS A 121 8.66 -3.56 -6.65
N VAL A 122 7.46 -4.06 -6.97
CA VAL A 122 6.20 -3.44 -6.50
C VAL A 122 6.18 -3.35 -4.96
N LYS A 123 6.53 -4.45 -4.30
CA LYS A 123 6.57 -4.55 -2.85
C LYS A 123 7.64 -3.64 -2.23
N GLU A 124 8.83 -3.59 -2.82
CA GLU A 124 9.92 -2.72 -2.36
C GLU A 124 9.52 -1.24 -2.43
N GLU A 125 8.96 -0.82 -3.55
CA GLU A 125 8.51 0.56 -3.75
C GLU A 125 7.32 0.93 -2.84
N TYR A 126 6.43 -0.02 -2.52
CA TYR A 126 5.43 0.18 -1.48
C TYR A 126 6.06 0.44 -0.11
N ASN A 127 7.04 -0.38 0.29
CA ASN A 127 7.71 -0.22 1.58
C ASN A 127 8.49 1.11 1.65
N SER A 128 9.22 1.45 0.60
CA SER A 128 9.93 2.73 0.46
C SER A 128 8.97 3.92 0.53
N TYR A 129 7.85 3.84 -0.19
CA TYR A 129 6.81 4.85 -0.15
C TYR A 129 6.26 5.03 1.28
N ARG A 130 5.93 3.93 1.96
CA ARG A 130 5.37 3.92 3.31
C ARG A 130 6.34 4.47 4.37
N ASP A 131 7.65 4.27 4.21
CA ASP A 131 8.66 4.84 5.12
C ASP A 131 8.78 6.35 4.93
N ARG A 132 8.93 6.79 3.67
CA ARG A 132 9.00 8.22 3.35
C ARG A 132 7.74 8.95 3.80
N THR A 133 6.57 8.37 3.59
CA THR A 133 5.31 9.00 3.98
C THR A 133 5.04 8.94 5.47
N ALA A 134 5.48 7.91 6.20
CA ALA A 134 5.40 7.88 7.66
C ALA A 134 6.21 9.02 8.31
N LEU A 135 7.41 9.31 7.79
CA LEU A 135 8.21 10.45 8.24
C LEU A 135 7.48 11.78 8.01
N LEU A 136 6.92 11.97 6.82
CA LEU A 136 6.13 13.16 6.49
C LEU A 136 4.84 13.26 7.33
N PHE A 137 4.18 12.13 7.61
CA PHE A 137 2.98 12.05 8.44
C PHE A 137 3.23 12.50 9.87
N LEU A 138 4.45 12.28 10.39
CA LEU A 138 4.87 12.81 11.68
C LEU A 138 5.29 14.28 11.57
N PHE A 139 6.10 14.62 10.57
CA PHE A 139 6.71 15.93 10.44
C PHE A 139 5.69 17.06 10.19
N PHE A 140 4.77 16.89 9.24
CA PHE A 140 3.79 17.92 8.88
C PHE A 140 2.93 18.40 10.07
N PRO A 141 2.21 17.53 10.80
CA PRO A 141 1.42 17.95 11.94
C PRO A 141 2.28 18.51 13.07
N SER A 142 3.50 18.01 13.27
CA SER A 142 4.44 18.56 14.25
C SER A 142 4.79 20.02 13.92
N VAL A 143 5.15 20.31 12.66
CA VAL A 143 5.43 21.68 12.20
C VAL A 143 4.21 22.58 12.35
N LEU A 144 3.02 22.13 11.96
CA LEU A 144 1.79 22.91 12.11
C LEU A 144 1.47 23.24 13.57
N LEU A 145 1.66 22.29 14.49
CA LEU A 145 1.45 22.50 15.92
C LEU A 145 2.50 23.45 16.52
N CYS A 146 3.77 23.35 16.12
CA CYS A 146 4.82 24.28 16.54
C CYS A 146 4.53 25.71 16.03
N LEU A 147 4.24 25.88 14.74
CA LEU A 147 3.93 27.19 14.14
C LEU A 147 2.67 27.81 14.76
N ARG A 148 1.66 26.98 15.06
CA ARG A 148 0.47 27.42 15.82
C ARG A 148 0.84 28.04 17.16
N SER A 149 1.77 27.43 17.89
CA SER A 149 2.17 27.89 19.22
C SER A 149 3.10 29.10 19.18
N TRP A 150 4.02 29.16 18.22
CA TRP A 150 5.11 30.15 18.21
C TRP A 150 4.86 31.35 17.30
N VAL A 151 4.13 31.17 16.20
CA VAL A 151 3.98 32.20 15.17
C VAL A 151 2.55 32.71 15.10
N TRP A 152 1.57 31.80 15.18
CA TRP A 152 0.18 32.16 14.89
C TRP A 152 -0.72 32.36 16.11
N ASN A 153 -0.14 32.61 17.29
CA ASN A 153 -0.86 32.95 18.53
C ASN A 153 -2.06 32.02 18.83
N GLY A 154 -1.92 30.72 18.56
CA GLY A 154 -3.00 29.75 18.76
C GLY A 154 -4.10 29.78 17.68
N CYS A 155 -3.81 30.21 16.46
CA CYS A 155 -4.72 30.17 15.31
C CYS A 155 -4.03 29.55 14.08
N LEU A 156 -4.53 28.44 13.55
CA LEU A 156 -4.01 27.84 12.34
C LEU A 156 -4.55 28.58 11.11
N PRO A 157 -3.69 29.09 10.20
CA PRO A 157 -4.16 29.62 8.93
C PRO A 157 -4.75 28.49 8.07
N THR A 158 -5.71 28.82 7.22
CA THR A 158 -6.44 27.85 6.39
C THR A 158 -5.53 27.15 5.39
N PHE A 159 -4.68 27.90 4.69
CA PHE A 159 -3.84 27.38 3.61
C PHE A 159 -2.88 26.25 4.06
N PRO A 160 -2.08 26.39 5.15
CA PRO A 160 -1.24 25.29 5.65
C PRO A 160 -2.02 24.03 6.03
N VAL A 161 -3.22 24.17 6.61
CA VAL A 161 -4.06 23.03 6.98
C VAL A 161 -4.62 22.36 5.72
N GLN A 162 -5.10 23.13 4.74
CA GLN A 162 -5.56 22.58 3.46
C GLN A 162 -4.42 21.87 2.69
N LEU A 163 -3.20 22.41 2.72
CA LEU A 163 -2.05 21.74 2.12
C LEU A 163 -1.77 20.39 2.77
N TYR A 164 -1.88 20.29 4.10
CA TYR A 164 -1.79 19.02 4.80
C TYR A 164 -2.92 18.06 4.42
N GLN A 165 -4.16 18.54 4.34
CA GLN A 165 -5.31 17.72 3.91
C GLN A 165 -5.16 17.22 2.46
N ALA A 166 -4.66 18.06 1.55
CA ALA A 166 -4.35 17.68 0.18
C ALA A 166 -3.24 16.63 0.13
N TRP A 167 -2.25 16.75 1.00
CA TRP A 167 -1.20 15.74 1.15
C TRP A 167 -1.74 14.41 1.72
N LEU A 168 -2.65 14.44 2.71
CA LEU A 168 -3.32 13.24 3.21
C LEU A 168 -4.15 12.55 2.11
N LEU A 169 -4.88 13.32 1.30
CA LEU A 169 -5.60 12.79 0.15
C LEU A 169 -4.64 12.09 -0.84
N PHE A 170 -3.52 12.74 -1.17
CA PHE A 170 -2.48 12.14 -2.02
C PHE A 170 -1.91 10.85 -1.41
N LEU A 171 -1.63 10.87 -0.11
CA LEU A 171 -1.11 9.72 0.65
C LEU A 171 -2.07 8.53 0.59
N TYR A 172 -3.32 8.70 1.02
CA TYR A 172 -4.27 7.60 1.14
C TYR A 172 -4.69 7.08 -0.24
N THR A 173 -4.75 7.94 -1.26
CA THR A 173 -4.93 7.50 -2.65
C THR A 173 -3.75 6.62 -3.09
N GLY A 174 -2.52 7.05 -2.83
CA GLY A 174 -1.31 6.31 -3.17
C GLY A 174 -1.16 4.98 -2.43
N LEU A 175 -1.54 4.92 -1.14
CA LEU A 175 -1.58 3.67 -0.36
C LEU A 175 -2.62 2.71 -0.93
N THR A 176 -3.84 3.19 -1.13
CA THR A 176 -4.96 2.40 -1.68
C THR A 176 -4.60 1.77 -3.02
N LEU A 177 -4.03 2.54 -3.95
CA LEU A 177 -3.63 2.03 -5.26
C LEU A 177 -2.54 0.95 -5.13
N ARG A 178 -1.49 1.20 -4.33
CA ARG A 178 -0.41 0.23 -4.15
C ARG A 178 -0.87 -1.06 -3.45
N GLU A 179 -1.72 -0.95 -2.43
CA GLU A 179 -2.20 -2.12 -1.68
C GLU A 179 -3.17 -2.96 -2.49
N ASN A 180 -4.02 -2.35 -3.33
CA ASN A 180 -4.83 -3.10 -4.28
C ASN A 180 -3.97 -3.85 -5.31
N ILE A 181 -2.90 -3.22 -5.82
CA ILE A 181 -1.95 -3.90 -6.70
C ILE A 181 -1.26 -5.06 -5.96
N LEU A 182 -0.79 -4.86 -4.73
CA LEU A 182 -0.18 -5.92 -3.94
C LEU A 182 -1.13 -7.09 -3.69
N ARG A 183 -2.40 -6.79 -3.37
CA ARG A 183 -3.43 -7.81 -3.17
C ARG A 183 -3.71 -8.59 -4.45
N ALA A 184 -3.80 -7.92 -5.60
CA ALA A 184 -3.93 -8.57 -6.91
C ALA A 184 -2.71 -9.45 -7.26
N ASN A 185 -1.53 -9.15 -6.70
CA ASN A 185 -0.30 -9.93 -6.85
C ASN A 185 -0.09 -10.96 -5.71
N GLY A 186 -1.13 -11.31 -4.96
CA GLY A 186 -1.11 -12.42 -4.00
C GLY A 186 -0.66 -12.07 -2.58
N SER A 187 -0.55 -10.79 -2.24
CA SER A 187 -0.34 -10.32 -0.85
C SER A 187 -1.61 -10.52 -0.02
N ASP A 188 -1.50 -11.08 1.19
CA ASP A 188 -2.65 -11.36 2.07
C ASP A 188 -3.07 -10.15 2.94
N ILE A 189 -3.23 -8.98 2.32
CA ILE A 189 -3.63 -7.76 3.04
C ILE A 189 -5.10 -7.86 3.46
N ARG A 190 -5.37 -7.78 4.78
CA ARG A 190 -6.74 -7.76 5.31
C ARG A 190 -7.57 -6.64 4.69
N SER A 191 -8.81 -6.96 4.30
CA SER A 191 -9.74 -6.01 3.67
C SER A 191 -10.01 -4.76 4.50
N TRP A 192 -10.03 -4.87 5.84
CA TRP A 192 -10.24 -3.72 6.72
C TRP A 192 -9.25 -2.59 6.44
N TRP A 193 -7.96 -2.88 6.24
CA TRP A 193 -6.95 -1.83 6.05
C TRP A 193 -7.12 -1.08 4.72
N ILE A 194 -7.49 -1.78 3.66
CA ILE A 194 -7.80 -1.15 2.37
C ILE A 194 -9.06 -0.27 2.51
N ASN A 195 -10.10 -0.78 3.16
CA ASN A 195 -11.34 -0.02 3.43
C ASN A 195 -11.09 1.20 4.32
N HIS A 196 -10.23 1.07 5.34
CA HIS A 196 -9.80 2.17 6.19
C HIS A 196 -9.12 3.27 5.36
N HIS A 197 -8.23 2.92 4.41
CA HIS A 197 -7.62 3.89 3.51
C HIS A 197 -8.63 4.58 2.59
N TYR A 198 -9.66 3.86 2.10
CA TYR A 198 -10.78 4.49 1.38
C TYR A 198 -11.54 5.49 2.26
N CYS A 199 -11.84 5.13 3.51
CA CYS A 199 -12.49 6.04 4.45
C CYS A 199 -11.63 7.28 4.72
N ALA A 200 -10.32 7.13 4.96
CA ALA A 200 -9.41 8.24 5.18
C ALA A 200 -9.27 9.14 3.92
N MET A 201 -9.32 8.56 2.72
CA MET A 201 -9.35 9.31 1.46
C MET A 201 -10.63 10.15 1.34
N ILE A 202 -11.80 9.57 1.62
CA ILE A 202 -13.08 10.29 1.63
C ILE A 202 -13.06 11.40 2.68
N MET A 203 -12.53 11.11 3.88
CA MET A 203 -12.37 12.10 4.94
C MET A 203 -11.51 13.28 4.50
N ALA A 204 -10.39 13.04 3.82
CA ALA A 204 -9.52 14.10 3.32
C ALA A 204 -10.24 14.96 2.25
N VAL A 205 -11.02 14.35 1.36
CA VAL A 205 -11.85 15.08 0.38
C VAL A 205 -12.88 15.98 1.09
N VAL A 206 -13.64 15.44 2.04
CA VAL A 206 -14.65 16.22 2.78
C VAL A 206 -14.00 17.30 3.65
N SER A 207 -12.84 17.01 4.24
CA SER A 207 -12.09 17.98 5.04
C SER A 207 -11.53 19.13 4.20
N LEU A 208 -11.18 18.89 2.93
CA LEU A 208 -10.72 19.94 2.01
C LEU A 208 -11.83 20.95 1.65
N THR A 209 -13.09 20.51 1.63
CA THR A 209 -14.23 21.41 1.39
C THR A 209 -14.68 22.15 2.65
N TRP A 210 -14.08 21.86 3.80
CA TRP A 210 -14.36 22.57 5.03
C TRP A 210 -13.51 23.85 5.13
N GLU A 211 -14.18 24.99 5.02
CA GLU A 211 -13.53 26.27 5.26
C GLU A 211 -13.30 26.49 6.76
N ILE A 212 -12.03 26.55 7.13
CA ILE A 212 -11.64 26.91 8.49
C ILE A 212 -11.91 28.41 8.66
N LYS A 213 -13.07 28.75 9.22
CA LYS A 213 -13.45 30.13 9.51
C LYS A 213 -12.44 30.74 10.48
N GLY A 214 -11.96 31.93 10.11
CA GLY A 214 -11.07 32.75 10.93
C GLY A 214 -11.78 33.37 12.13
N GLN A 215 -11.21 34.48 12.63
CA GLN A 215 -11.73 35.23 13.78
C GLN A 215 -13.22 35.63 13.64
N PRO A 216 -13.94 35.88 14.75
CA PRO A 216 -13.49 35.77 16.15
C PRO A 216 -13.54 34.33 16.70
N ASN A 217 -12.76 34.08 17.77
CA ASN A 217 -12.64 32.81 18.51
C ASN A 217 -12.10 31.61 17.72
N CYS A 218 -11.14 31.86 16.82
CA CYS A 218 -10.55 30.82 15.98
C CYS A 218 -9.90 29.69 16.81
N ALA A 219 -9.22 29.98 17.93
CA ALA A 219 -8.60 28.96 18.76
C ALA A 219 -9.60 27.92 19.31
N GLN A 220 -10.80 28.37 19.69
CA GLN A 220 -11.88 27.50 20.19
C GLN A 220 -12.51 26.70 19.04
N LYS A 221 -12.80 27.36 17.91
CA LYS A 221 -13.39 26.71 16.71
C LYS A 221 -12.46 25.66 16.10
N GLN A 222 -11.14 25.87 16.18
CA GLN A 222 -10.13 24.95 15.65
C GLN A 222 -9.69 23.87 16.63
N ARG A 223 -10.33 23.74 17.80
CA ARG A 223 -9.93 22.75 18.81
C ARG A 223 -9.96 21.32 18.25
N GLY A 224 -10.95 20.99 17.43
CA GLY A 224 -11.03 19.70 16.74
C GLY A 224 -9.84 19.46 15.80
N VAL A 225 -9.47 20.46 15.00
CA VAL A 225 -8.30 20.41 14.10
C VAL A 225 -7.02 20.22 14.91
N GLN A 226 -6.86 20.93 16.02
CA GLN A 226 -5.70 20.77 16.91
C GLN A 226 -5.61 19.33 17.45
N LEU A 227 -6.71 18.77 17.95
CA LEU A 227 -6.74 17.41 18.47
C LEU A 227 -6.46 16.39 17.36
N PHE A 228 -6.98 16.60 16.15
CA PHE A 228 -6.67 15.76 15.00
C PHE A 228 -5.17 15.80 14.63
N LEU A 229 -4.53 16.97 14.64
CA LEU A 229 -3.09 17.08 14.38
C LEU A 229 -2.25 16.39 15.47
N GLN A 230 -2.65 16.49 16.74
CA GLN A 230 -2.00 15.78 17.84
C GLN A 230 -2.14 14.26 17.69
N TRP A 231 -3.35 13.79 17.34
CA TRP A 231 -3.60 12.39 17.02
C TRP A 231 -2.76 11.93 15.83
N ALA A 232 -2.69 12.72 14.75
CA ALA A 232 -1.92 12.40 13.56
C ALA A 232 -0.42 12.30 13.86
N MET A 233 0.12 13.14 14.75
CA MET A 233 1.50 13.03 15.22
C MET A 233 1.73 11.69 15.93
N MET A 234 0.83 11.28 16.84
CA MET A 234 0.91 9.98 17.51
C MET A 234 0.79 8.81 16.52
N GLN A 235 -0.11 8.93 15.53
CA GLN A 235 -0.25 7.98 14.44
C GLN A 235 1.04 7.86 13.62
N GLY A 236 1.72 8.98 13.32
CA GLY A 236 3.01 8.98 12.64
C GLY A 236 4.09 8.22 13.42
N VAL A 237 4.15 8.39 14.74
CA VAL A 237 5.05 7.59 15.59
C VAL A 237 4.70 6.10 15.53
N ALA A 238 3.42 5.75 15.67
CA ALA A 238 2.96 4.36 15.57
C ALA A 238 3.31 3.75 14.19
N MET A 239 3.13 4.50 13.10
CA MET A 239 3.50 4.06 11.75
C MET A 239 5.00 3.75 11.63
N LEU A 240 5.89 4.59 12.19
CA LEU A 240 7.33 4.35 12.17
C LEU A 240 7.71 3.08 12.96
N LEU A 241 7.12 2.89 14.16
CA LEU A 241 7.34 1.70 14.98
C LEU A 241 6.85 0.43 14.27
N GLN A 242 5.65 0.48 13.68
CA GLN A 242 5.09 -0.61 12.87
C GLN A 242 6.00 -0.94 11.68
N ASN A 243 6.40 0.07 10.91
CA ASN A 243 7.26 -0.09 9.74
C ASN A 243 8.60 -0.73 10.08
N ARG A 244 9.21 -0.38 11.21
CA ARG A 244 10.48 -0.96 11.64
C ARG A 244 10.28 -2.39 12.16
N TYR A 245 9.47 -2.54 13.20
CA TYR A 245 9.46 -3.78 13.97
C TYR A 245 8.63 -4.88 13.32
N GLN A 246 7.44 -4.57 12.80
CA GLN A 246 6.59 -5.59 12.18
C GLN A 246 7.18 -6.08 10.85
N ARG A 247 7.90 -5.21 10.13
CA ARG A 247 8.54 -5.57 8.86
C ARG A 247 9.72 -6.50 9.07
N GLN A 248 10.56 -6.23 10.07
CA GLN A 248 11.66 -7.11 10.43
C GLN A 248 11.15 -8.53 10.72
N ARG A 249 10.07 -8.67 11.50
CA ARG A 249 9.48 -9.97 11.80
C ARG A 249 8.87 -10.64 10.57
N LEU A 250 8.19 -9.87 9.72
CA LEU A 250 7.64 -10.41 8.49
C LEU A 250 8.74 -11.02 7.61
N TYR A 251 9.89 -10.36 7.48
CA TYR A 251 11.04 -10.94 6.78
C TYR A 251 11.53 -12.24 7.40
N THR A 252 11.63 -12.32 8.73
CA THR A 252 11.95 -13.58 9.42
C THR A 252 10.91 -14.67 9.13
N ARG A 253 9.61 -14.36 9.16
CA ARG A 253 8.55 -15.34 8.85
C ARG A 253 8.60 -15.81 7.41
N ILE A 254 8.93 -14.93 6.46
CA ILE A 254 9.13 -15.29 5.06
C ILE A 254 10.33 -16.23 4.91
N ALA A 255 11.46 -15.92 5.57
CA ALA A 255 12.64 -16.78 5.56
C ALA A 255 12.37 -18.17 6.17
N LEU A 256 11.50 -18.24 7.17
CA LEU A 256 11.05 -19.50 7.80
C LEU A 256 9.92 -20.21 7.03
N GLY A 257 9.47 -19.70 5.87
CA GLY A 257 8.35 -20.28 5.11
C GLY A 257 6.97 -20.14 5.77
N LYS A 258 6.84 -19.33 6.83
CA LYS A 258 5.60 -19.11 7.61
C LYS A 258 4.76 -17.93 7.13
N ALA A 259 5.15 -17.28 6.03
CA ALA A 259 4.46 -16.16 5.40
C ALA A 259 4.80 -16.13 3.90
N LYS A 260 3.90 -15.58 3.08
CA LYS A 260 4.12 -15.52 1.63
C LYS A 260 5.13 -14.43 1.31
N ARG A 261 5.94 -14.64 0.27
CA ARG A 261 6.95 -13.65 -0.13
C ARG A 261 6.37 -12.30 -0.54
N MET A 262 5.12 -12.26 -1.01
CA MET A 262 4.39 -11.03 -1.37
C MET A 262 3.68 -10.34 -0.21
N ASP A 263 3.65 -10.95 0.98
CA ASP A 263 3.02 -10.34 2.15
C ASP A 263 3.75 -9.06 2.56
N VAL A 264 3.00 -8.04 2.94
CA VAL A 264 3.50 -6.79 3.52
C VAL A 264 3.07 -6.65 4.97
N VAL A 265 3.48 -5.59 5.65
CA VAL A 265 3.03 -5.37 7.03
C VAL A 265 1.62 -4.79 7.01
N TRP A 266 0.64 -5.50 7.55
CA TRP A 266 -0.72 -4.98 7.78
C TRP A 266 -1.15 -5.24 9.23
N GLY A 267 -1.25 -4.18 10.04
CA GLY A 267 -1.68 -4.29 11.44
C GLY A 267 -0.80 -5.18 12.34
N GLU A 268 -1.33 -5.56 13.50
CA GLU A 268 -0.62 -6.18 14.65
C GLU A 268 -0.16 -7.63 14.47
N THR A 269 -0.36 -8.24 13.31
CA THR A 269 -0.24 -9.70 13.10
C THR A 269 1.20 -10.24 13.16
N ALA A 270 2.21 -9.37 13.32
CA ALA A 270 3.62 -9.73 13.24
C ALA A 270 4.42 -9.48 14.54
N GLY A 271 3.81 -9.33 15.73
CA GLY A 271 4.57 -9.11 16.98
C GLY A 271 5.02 -10.39 17.71
N VAL A 272 6.28 -10.46 18.17
CA VAL A 272 6.71 -11.37 19.27
C VAL A 272 6.08 -10.88 20.58
N ASP A 273 5.96 -11.73 21.60
CA ASP A 273 5.26 -11.39 22.85
C ASP A 273 5.74 -10.08 23.52
N GLY A 274 7.04 -9.78 23.50
CA GLY A 274 7.58 -8.49 24.02
C GLY A 274 7.28 -7.27 23.14
N GLN A 275 7.28 -7.42 21.81
CA GLN A 275 6.99 -6.33 20.86
C GLN A 275 5.48 -6.00 20.83
N LEU A 276 4.64 -7.01 20.98
CA LEU A 276 3.18 -6.84 21.12
C LEU A 276 2.86 -6.03 22.37
N TRP A 277 3.60 -6.26 23.45
CA TRP A 277 3.45 -5.54 24.72
C TRP A 277 3.76 -4.04 24.59
N LEU A 278 4.69 -3.65 23.71
CA LEU A 278 4.97 -2.24 23.42
C LEU A 278 3.94 -1.63 22.46
N LEU A 279 3.62 -2.35 21.38
CA LEU A 279 2.82 -1.78 20.28
C LEU A 279 1.32 -1.74 20.59
N CYS A 280 0.76 -2.76 21.23
CA CYS A 280 -0.68 -2.81 21.48
C CYS A 280 -1.19 -1.68 22.39
N PRO A 281 -0.54 -1.31 23.51
CA PRO A 281 -0.98 -0.17 24.30
C PRO A 281 -1.01 1.13 23.49
N ILE A 282 0.02 1.35 22.67
CA ILE A 282 0.07 2.53 21.78
C ILE A 282 -1.12 2.53 20.82
N LEU A 283 -1.46 1.37 20.23
CA LEU A 283 -2.56 1.27 19.29
C LEU A 283 -3.93 1.44 19.94
N PHE A 284 -4.16 0.88 21.12
CA PHE A 284 -5.40 1.12 21.87
C PHE A 284 -5.55 2.59 22.29
N ILE A 285 -4.47 3.22 22.77
CA ILE A 285 -4.47 4.65 23.10
C ILE A 285 -4.80 5.47 21.85
N LEU A 286 -4.20 5.13 20.72
CA LEU A 286 -4.38 5.83 19.45
C LEU A 286 -5.81 5.71 18.91
N GLN A 287 -6.41 4.53 18.99
CA GLN A 287 -7.81 4.26 18.63
C GLN A 287 -8.77 4.98 19.58
N GLY A 288 -8.51 4.93 20.88
CA GLY A 288 -9.29 5.66 21.88
C GLY A 288 -9.22 7.17 21.65
N PHE A 289 -8.04 7.69 21.31
CA PHE A 289 -7.87 9.10 20.98
C PHE A 289 -8.54 9.48 19.65
N GLU A 290 -8.47 8.62 18.63
CA GLU A 290 -9.21 8.78 17.35
C GLU A 290 -10.72 8.93 17.61
N ALA A 291 -11.30 8.03 18.41
CA ALA A 291 -12.71 8.08 18.79
C ALA A 291 -13.03 9.36 19.58
N TYR A 292 -12.16 9.75 20.52
CA TYR A 292 -12.32 10.99 21.28
C TYR A 292 -12.32 12.23 20.38
N VAL A 293 -11.41 12.33 19.40
CA VAL A 293 -11.40 13.42 18.41
C VAL A 293 -12.73 13.46 17.65
N GLY A 294 -13.20 12.31 17.15
CA GLY A 294 -14.46 12.21 16.43
C GLY A 294 -15.67 12.65 17.27
N LEU A 295 -15.77 12.16 18.51
CA LEU A 295 -16.82 12.55 19.46
C LEU A 295 -16.78 14.05 19.79
N GLN A 296 -15.58 14.63 19.91
CA GLN A 296 -15.43 16.05 20.19
C GLN A 296 -15.85 16.93 19.00
N LEU A 297 -15.60 16.51 17.76
CA LEU A 297 -16.15 17.18 16.56
C LEU A 297 -17.68 17.14 16.57
N LEU A 298 -18.27 15.96 16.80
CA LEU A 298 -19.73 15.79 16.88
C LEU A 298 -20.35 16.65 17.99
N ARG A 299 -19.72 16.69 19.17
CA ARG A 299 -20.17 17.52 20.30
C ARG A 299 -20.09 19.01 19.98
N THR A 300 -19.07 19.43 19.24
CA THR A 300 -18.88 20.84 18.83
C THR A 300 -19.94 21.26 17.82
N ALA A 301 -20.29 20.37 16.88
CA ALA A 301 -21.38 20.56 15.94
C ALA A 301 -22.75 20.61 16.64
N TYR A 302 -23.01 19.69 17.58
CA TYR A 302 -24.24 19.67 18.35
C TYR A 302 -24.46 20.94 19.19
N LYS A 303 -23.39 21.50 19.76
CA LYS A 303 -23.43 22.76 20.51
C LYS A 303 -23.53 24.02 19.63
N GLY A 304 -23.55 23.87 18.30
CA GLY A 304 -23.63 25.01 17.37
C GLY A 304 -22.37 25.87 17.28
N VAL A 305 -21.22 25.40 17.78
CA VAL A 305 -19.95 26.14 17.70
C VAL A 305 -19.37 26.13 16.27
N THR A 306 -19.57 25.02 15.56
CA THR A 306 -19.28 24.82 14.13
C THR A 306 -20.34 23.90 13.55
N SER A 307 -21.38 24.46 12.92
CA SER A 307 -22.55 23.71 12.44
C SER A 307 -22.40 23.15 11.02
N GLU A 308 -21.21 23.24 10.44
CA GLU A 308 -20.92 22.72 9.10
C GLU A 308 -21.06 21.20 9.05
N TRP A 309 -21.80 20.68 8.04
CA TRP A 309 -22.06 19.24 7.92
C TRP A 309 -20.77 18.42 7.75
N GLN A 310 -19.71 19.02 7.20
CA GLN A 310 -18.39 18.40 7.06
C GLN A 310 -17.84 17.96 8.42
N VAL A 311 -18.06 18.75 9.48
CA VAL A 311 -17.63 18.45 10.85
C VAL A 311 -18.36 17.24 11.40
N ILE A 312 -19.67 17.15 11.13
CA ILE A 312 -20.50 16.01 11.52
C ILE A 312 -20.04 14.75 10.79
N PHE A 313 -19.86 14.83 9.48
CA PHE A 313 -19.41 13.72 8.64
C PHE A 313 -18.03 13.21 9.06
N CYS A 314 -17.04 14.10 9.19
CA CYS A 314 -15.70 13.72 9.60
C CYS A 314 -15.67 13.18 11.03
N GLY A 315 -16.45 13.75 11.94
CA GLY A 315 -16.59 13.26 13.32
C GLY A 315 -17.16 11.84 13.38
N ALA A 316 -18.24 11.57 12.65
CA ALA A 316 -18.84 10.23 12.57
C ALA A 316 -17.88 9.22 11.93
N LEU A 317 -17.18 9.62 10.86
CA LEU A 317 -16.25 8.75 10.15
C LEU A 317 -15.00 8.43 10.98
N LEU A 318 -14.49 9.37 11.80
CA LEU A 318 -13.42 9.11 12.76
C LEU A 318 -13.84 8.07 13.81
N VAL A 319 -15.05 8.18 14.36
CA VAL A 319 -15.57 7.20 15.31
C VAL A 319 -15.72 5.83 14.65
N PHE A 320 -16.26 5.78 13.42
CA PHE A 320 -16.37 4.53 12.67
C PHE A 320 -15.01 3.85 12.44
N MET A 321 -14.00 4.62 12.00
CA MET A 321 -12.65 4.09 11.79
C MET A 321 -12.00 3.63 13.09
N ALA A 322 -12.15 4.39 14.18
CA ALA A 322 -11.64 4.02 15.50
C ALA A 322 -12.24 2.68 15.99
N VAL A 323 -13.55 2.50 15.85
CA VAL A 323 -14.24 1.25 16.22
C VAL A 323 -13.75 0.08 15.37
N GLY A 324 -13.65 0.24 14.05
CA GLY A 324 -13.16 -0.84 13.20
C GLY A 324 -11.69 -1.18 13.43
N ASN A 325 -10.85 -0.18 13.72
CA ASN A 325 -9.45 -0.39 14.13
C ASN A 325 -9.36 -1.18 15.43
N PHE A 326 -10.22 -0.86 16.40
CA PHE A 326 -10.33 -1.57 17.68
C PHE A 326 -10.79 -3.02 17.49
N LEU A 327 -11.86 -3.26 16.74
CA LEU A 327 -12.37 -4.61 16.49
C LEU A 327 -11.32 -5.49 15.80
N ASN A 328 -10.64 -4.97 14.78
CA ASN A 328 -9.61 -5.71 14.06
C ASN A 328 -8.37 -6.00 14.94
N THR A 329 -7.98 -5.06 15.82
CA THR A 329 -6.94 -5.24 16.84
C THR A 329 -7.31 -6.37 17.81
N VAL A 330 -8.52 -6.30 18.39
CA VAL A 330 -9.03 -7.32 19.32
C VAL A 330 -9.11 -8.70 18.65
N GLU A 331 -9.60 -8.78 17.42
CA GLU A 331 -9.68 -10.04 16.68
C GLU A 331 -8.30 -10.69 16.50
N ILE A 332 -7.27 -9.90 16.13
CA ILE A 332 -5.89 -10.40 15.97
C ILE A 332 -5.36 -10.95 17.30
N LEU A 333 -5.56 -10.20 18.39
CA LEU A 333 -5.15 -10.62 19.72
C LEU A 333 -5.86 -11.90 20.17
N MET A 334 -7.16 -12.01 19.90
CA MET A 334 -7.94 -13.21 20.19
C MET A 334 -7.43 -14.43 19.43
N VAL A 335 -7.21 -14.33 18.11
CA VAL A 335 -6.65 -15.42 17.30
C VAL A 335 -5.28 -15.85 17.84
N LYS A 336 -4.41 -14.89 18.18
CA LYS A 336 -3.09 -15.17 18.76
C LYS A 336 -3.19 -15.86 20.12
N SER A 337 -4.08 -15.40 20.99
CA SER A 337 -4.30 -15.98 22.33
C SER A 337 -4.80 -17.42 22.25
N ARG A 338 -5.75 -17.71 21.34
CA ARG A 338 -6.27 -19.06 21.10
C ARG A 338 -5.19 -20.01 20.60
N PHE A 339 -4.34 -19.56 19.66
CA PHE A 339 -3.22 -20.35 19.18
C PHE A 339 -2.21 -20.66 20.30
N LYS A 340 -1.88 -19.67 21.13
CA LYS A 340 -0.99 -19.85 22.28
C LYS A 340 -1.57 -20.81 23.32
N ALA A 341 -2.87 -20.71 23.61
CA ALA A 341 -3.56 -21.63 24.51
C ALA A 341 -3.52 -23.08 23.99
N LYS A 342 -3.76 -23.28 22.68
CA LYS A 342 -3.68 -24.60 22.04
C LYS A 342 -2.28 -25.22 22.14
N MET A 343 -1.23 -24.43 21.88
CA MET A 343 0.16 -24.88 21.99
C MET A 343 0.53 -25.25 23.44
N LYS A 344 0.10 -24.46 24.42
CA LYS A 344 0.34 -24.73 25.84
C LYS A 344 -0.38 -26.00 26.31
N SER A 345 -1.59 -26.24 25.82
CA SER A 345 -2.34 -27.48 26.09
C SER A 345 -1.62 -28.72 25.53
N LYS A 346 -1.13 -28.64 24.29
CA LYS A 346 -0.42 -29.76 23.65
C LYS A 346 0.90 -30.08 24.36
N SER A 347 1.69 -29.06 24.69
CA SER A 347 2.95 -29.26 25.43
C SER A 347 2.72 -29.87 26.83
N LYS A 348 1.58 -29.57 27.47
CA LYS A 348 1.25 -30.19 28.77
C LYS A 348 0.87 -31.66 28.64
N GLN A 349 0.20 -32.04 27.54
CA GLN A 349 -0.13 -33.44 27.24
C GLN A 349 1.06 -34.30 26.81
N GLU A 350 2.17 -33.71 26.36
CA GLU A 350 3.41 -34.44 26.01
C GLU A 350 4.36 -34.62 27.21
N LEU A 351 4.09 -33.94 28.33
CA LEU A 351 4.89 -33.98 29.56
C LEU A 351 4.28 -34.86 30.67
N ASP A 352 2.99 -35.20 30.53
CA ASP A 352 2.24 -36.16 31.35
C ASP A 352 2.18 -37.50 30.62
#